data_AF-A0A1V2JZK0-F1
#
_entry.id   AF-A0A1V2JZK0-F1
#
_cell.length_a   1.000
_cell.length_b   1.000
_cell.length_c   1.000
_cell.angle_alpha   90.00
_cell.angle_beta   90.00
_cell.angle_gamma   90.00
#
_symmetry.space_group_name_H-M   'P 1'
#
loop_
_entity.id
_entity.type
_entity.pdbx_description
1 polymer ?
#
loop_
_entity_poly.entity_id
_entity_poly.type
_entity_poly.pdbx_seq_one_letter_code
_entity_poly.pdbx_strand_id
1 'polypeptide(L)'
;MSDLFDVDGSNLDLGFENLKAAESPVEQQLRVTLQEMWTHYEPYADPDFRQGFARDVDGRFWEMYLGCTLLEAGRTLLPVADRQRKGGQPDLCVLEENRRIWIEAIAPDGGAAGPERIVRPVPINEGGGLIAAPIRQAQLRTSGAFWTKARKISRYIEQGVIAPEDARIVAISASRFGIYVPEHPLPLIMTTLFPIGDAFLTIDRDTGDVIEEGFHVSPLIHRERNPIPRSAFLDERFADISGVIWSRVGLGNLSRQVRPITYVHNPLAQAPLTVNWGVWDREFVTIRQIDNWESTDILAATESL
;
A
#
# COMPACT_ATOMS: atom_id res chain seq x y z
N MET A 1 6.68 -5.32 28.31
CA MET A 1 7.04 -5.25 26.88
C MET A 1 7.52 -6.61 26.47
N SER A 2 6.86 -7.21 25.48
CA SER A 2 7.30 -8.51 24.94
C SER A 2 8.40 -8.33 23.90
N ASP A 3 9.28 -9.33 23.77
CA ASP A 3 10.25 -9.39 22.68
C ASP A 3 9.51 -9.84 21.40
N LEU A 4 9.65 -9.08 20.31
CA LEU A 4 9.05 -9.35 19.00
C LEU A 4 9.54 -10.69 18.43
N PHE A 5 10.79 -11.05 18.72
CA PHE A 5 11.48 -12.22 18.17
C PHE A 5 11.47 -13.44 19.11
N ASP A 6 10.87 -13.31 20.29
CA ASP A 6 10.61 -14.42 21.22
C ASP A 6 9.41 -15.24 20.74
N VAL A 7 9.61 -15.87 19.57
CA VAL A 7 8.69 -16.78 18.91
C VAL A 7 9.51 -17.98 18.41
N ASP A 8 9.10 -19.16 18.84
CA ASP A 8 9.62 -20.45 18.36
C ASP A 8 8.49 -21.25 17.70
N GLY A 9 8.86 -22.15 16.79
CA GLY A 9 7.92 -23.04 16.13
C GLY A 9 8.44 -23.55 14.79
N SER A 10 7.61 -24.33 14.11
CA SER A 10 7.84 -24.72 12.72
C SER A 10 7.23 -23.71 11.75
N ASN A 11 7.71 -23.73 10.50
CA ASN A 11 7.22 -22.90 9.38
C ASN A 11 7.37 -21.39 9.64
N LEU A 12 8.49 -20.98 10.23
CA LEU A 12 8.84 -19.57 10.33
C LEU A 12 9.25 -19.04 8.95
N ASP A 13 8.98 -17.76 8.71
CA ASP A 13 9.46 -17.08 7.52
C ASP A 13 11.00 -16.98 7.56
N LEU A 14 11.66 -17.25 6.44
CA LEU A 14 13.13 -17.20 6.36
C LEU A 14 13.67 -15.80 6.74
N GLY A 15 12.96 -14.73 6.37
CA GLY A 15 13.31 -13.37 6.77
C GLY A 15 13.24 -13.19 8.28
N PHE A 16 12.26 -13.80 8.96
CA PHE A 16 12.19 -13.79 10.41
C PHE A 16 13.35 -14.55 11.05
N GLU A 17 13.67 -15.75 10.54
CA GLU A 17 14.80 -16.55 11.05
C GLU A 17 16.12 -15.78 10.94
N ASN A 18 16.37 -15.13 9.81
CA ASN A 18 17.56 -14.30 9.59
C ASN A 18 17.61 -13.10 10.55
N LEU A 19 16.49 -12.39 10.73
CA LEU A 19 16.40 -11.28 11.70
C LEU A 19 16.55 -11.77 13.15
N LYS A 20 16.07 -12.97 13.44
CA LYS A 20 16.18 -13.57 14.77
C LYS A 20 17.64 -13.93 15.08
N ALA A 21 18.34 -14.54 14.12
CA ALA A 21 19.75 -14.89 14.24
C ALA A 21 20.67 -13.65 14.27
N ALA A 22 20.35 -12.64 13.46
CA ALA A 22 21.05 -11.36 13.37
C ALA A 22 22.58 -11.52 13.20
N GLU A 23 23.00 -12.36 12.24
CA GLU A 23 24.40 -12.72 12.04
C GLU A 23 25.22 -11.57 11.42
N SER A 24 24.59 -10.72 10.61
CA SER A 24 25.24 -9.55 10.01
C SER A 24 24.96 -8.24 10.78
N PRO A 25 25.84 -7.22 10.70
CA PRO A 25 25.59 -5.91 11.31
C PRO A 25 24.30 -5.24 10.83
N VAL A 26 23.91 -5.48 9.57
CA VAL A 26 22.67 -4.93 9.00
C VAL A 26 21.45 -5.57 9.65
N GLU A 27 21.45 -6.89 9.83
CA GLU A 27 20.35 -7.60 10.50
C GLU A 27 20.26 -7.22 11.98
N GLN A 28 21.41 -7.03 12.67
CA GLN A 28 21.43 -6.55 14.05
C GLN A 28 20.77 -5.18 14.18
N GLN A 29 21.11 -4.24 13.29
CA GLN A 29 20.51 -2.91 13.29
C GLN A 29 19.01 -2.96 12.95
N LEU A 30 18.60 -3.78 11.99
CA LEU A 30 17.19 -3.98 11.65
C LEU A 30 16.42 -4.59 12.82
N ARG A 31 16.98 -5.60 13.51
CA ARG A 31 16.38 -6.22 14.69
C ARG A 31 16.13 -5.19 15.80
N VAL A 32 17.12 -4.34 16.11
CA VAL A 32 16.96 -3.25 17.08
C VAL A 32 15.85 -2.29 16.65
N THR A 33 15.89 -1.83 15.40
CA THR A 33 14.88 -0.91 14.85
C THR A 33 13.46 -1.50 14.94
N LEU A 34 13.30 -2.78 14.61
CA LEU A 34 12.01 -3.46 14.68
C LEU A 34 11.52 -3.67 16.10
N GLN A 35 12.42 -3.94 17.04
CA GLN A 35 12.07 -4.04 18.46
C GLN A 35 11.64 -2.68 19.03
N GLU A 36 12.28 -1.59 18.59
CA GLU A 36 11.87 -0.22 18.94
C GLU A 36 10.49 0.09 18.38
N MET A 37 10.24 -0.18 17.10
CA MET A 37 8.91 -0.03 16.49
C MET A 37 7.85 -0.86 17.23
N TRP A 38 8.15 -2.13 17.52
CA TRP A 38 7.26 -3.01 18.27
C TRP A 38 6.93 -2.47 19.65
N THR A 39 7.90 -1.93 20.36
CA THR A 39 7.68 -1.32 21.67
C THR A 39 6.61 -0.21 21.63
N HIS A 40 6.58 0.57 20.56
CA HIS A 40 5.59 1.63 20.38
C HIS A 40 4.24 1.09 19.89
N TYR A 41 4.25 0.05 19.07
CA TYR A 41 3.06 -0.50 18.42
C TYR A 41 2.34 -1.61 19.20
N GLU A 42 3.03 -2.30 20.12
CA GLU A 42 2.50 -3.41 20.94
C GLU A 42 1.11 -3.15 21.55
N PRO A 43 0.81 -1.95 22.12
CA PRO A 43 -0.51 -1.67 22.69
C PRO A 43 -1.67 -1.67 21.69
N TYR A 44 -1.37 -1.60 20.39
CA TYR A 44 -2.34 -1.50 19.30
C TYR A 44 -2.40 -2.77 18.45
N ALA A 45 -1.43 -3.67 18.60
CA ALA A 45 -1.33 -4.87 17.80
C ALA A 45 -2.30 -5.97 18.26
N ASP A 46 -2.76 -6.80 17.31
CA ASP A 46 -3.59 -7.95 17.65
C ASP A 46 -2.81 -8.97 18.52
N PRO A 47 -3.50 -9.77 19.36
CA PRO A 47 -2.83 -10.70 20.26
C PRO A 47 -1.93 -11.74 19.57
N ASP A 48 -2.22 -12.08 18.31
CA ASP A 48 -1.44 -13.02 17.50
C ASP A 48 -0.33 -12.33 16.68
N PHE A 49 -0.14 -11.01 16.82
CA PHE A 49 0.74 -10.23 15.94
C PHE A 49 2.16 -10.81 15.88
N ARG A 50 2.81 -11.12 17.01
CA ARG A 50 4.17 -11.70 17.01
C ARG A 50 4.24 -13.04 16.26
N GLN A 51 3.24 -13.89 16.47
CA GLN A 51 3.12 -15.17 15.77
C GLN A 51 2.85 -14.97 14.27
N GLY A 52 2.07 -13.95 13.91
CA GLY A 52 1.86 -13.52 12.53
C GLY A 52 3.15 -12.98 11.90
N PHE A 53 3.90 -12.15 12.62
CA PHE A 53 5.13 -11.52 12.15
C PHE A 53 6.20 -12.57 11.86
N ALA A 54 6.29 -13.59 12.71
CA ALA A 54 7.21 -14.70 12.49
C ALA A 54 6.89 -15.57 11.26
N ARG A 55 5.70 -15.43 10.66
CA ARG A 55 5.25 -16.20 9.48
C ARG A 55 4.99 -15.35 8.24
N ASP A 56 4.76 -14.06 8.43
CA ASP A 56 4.61 -13.06 7.38
C ASP A 56 5.22 -11.75 7.87
N VAL A 57 6.53 -11.63 7.67
CA VAL A 57 7.32 -10.48 8.10
C VAL A 57 6.85 -9.21 7.38
N ASP A 58 6.70 -9.25 6.05
CA ASP A 58 6.30 -8.10 5.24
C ASP A 58 4.90 -7.58 5.61
N GLY A 59 3.93 -8.49 5.76
CA GLY A 59 2.54 -8.14 6.05
C GLY A 59 2.39 -7.48 7.42
N ARG A 60 2.95 -8.11 8.47
CA ARG A 60 2.90 -7.54 9.82
C ARG A 60 3.82 -6.34 10.00
N PHE A 61 4.97 -6.30 9.32
CA PHE A 61 5.77 -5.08 9.25
C PHE A 61 4.98 -3.91 8.68
N TRP A 62 4.20 -4.11 7.62
CA TRP A 62 3.40 -3.04 7.02
C TRP A 62 2.34 -2.48 7.98
N GLU A 63 1.62 -3.35 8.72
CA GLU A 63 0.69 -2.93 9.77
C GLU A 63 1.39 -2.08 10.85
N MET A 64 2.51 -2.58 11.37
CA MET A 64 3.28 -1.89 12.42
C MET A 64 3.88 -0.58 11.92
N TYR A 65 4.41 -0.56 10.69
CA TYR A 65 5.00 0.63 10.08
C TYR A 65 3.96 1.75 9.92
N LEU A 66 2.76 1.43 9.43
CA LEU A 66 1.65 2.38 9.37
C LEU A 66 1.25 2.88 10.77
N GLY A 67 1.14 1.96 11.73
CA GLY A 67 0.82 2.29 13.11
C GLY A 67 1.81 3.28 13.72
N CYS A 68 3.11 2.95 13.68
CA CYS A 68 4.19 3.84 14.14
C CYS A 68 4.17 5.19 13.42
N THR A 69 4.04 5.19 12.08
CA THR A 69 4.02 6.43 11.30
C THR A 69 2.88 7.36 11.71
N LEU A 70 1.69 6.81 11.95
CA LEU A 70 0.52 7.59 12.41
C LEU A 70 0.71 8.11 13.84
N LEU A 71 1.27 7.30 14.74
CA LEU A 71 1.57 7.70 16.12
C LEU A 71 2.63 8.81 16.17
N GLU A 72 3.69 8.70 15.36
CA GLU A 72 4.74 9.72 15.21
C GLU A 72 4.17 11.03 14.66
N ALA A 73 3.15 10.96 13.80
CA ALA A 73 2.38 12.11 13.32
C ALA A 73 1.40 12.69 14.36
N GLY A 74 1.38 12.18 15.59
CA GLY A 74 0.50 12.64 16.66
C GLY A 74 -0.93 12.14 16.57
N ARG A 75 -1.22 11.15 15.71
CA ARG A 75 -2.56 10.54 15.61
C ARG A 75 -2.79 9.56 16.75
N THR A 76 -4.05 9.44 17.16
CA THR A 76 -4.44 8.51 18.23
C THR A 76 -4.99 7.23 17.63
N LEU A 77 -4.39 6.08 17.95
CA LEU A 77 -4.88 4.77 17.54
C LEU A 77 -5.77 4.14 18.62
N LEU A 78 -6.75 3.34 18.22
CA LEU A 78 -7.57 2.53 19.12
C LEU A 78 -6.72 1.40 19.73
N PRO A 79 -6.50 1.38 21.06
CA PRO A 79 -5.75 0.32 21.72
C PRO A 79 -6.42 -1.05 21.59
N VAL A 80 -5.63 -2.12 21.56
CA VAL A 80 -6.14 -3.50 21.45
C VAL A 80 -7.11 -3.86 22.57
N ALA A 81 -6.92 -3.27 23.76
CA ALA A 81 -7.77 -3.49 24.93
C ALA A 81 -9.22 -3.01 24.70
N ASP A 82 -9.42 -2.01 23.84
CA ASP A 82 -10.71 -1.37 23.58
C ASP A 82 -11.36 -1.86 22.27
N ARG A 83 -10.70 -2.78 21.55
CA ARG A 83 -11.18 -3.37 20.30
C ARG A 83 -12.36 -4.31 20.52
N GLN A 84 -13.31 -4.30 19.57
CA GLN A 84 -14.39 -5.28 19.58
C GLN A 84 -13.86 -6.65 19.12
N ARG A 85 -13.86 -7.63 20.02
CA ARG A 85 -13.30 -8.97 19.74
C ARG A 85 -14.23 -9.87 18.92
N LYS A 86 -15.53 -9.55 18.85
CA LYS A 86 -16.54 -10.39 18.20
C LYS A 86 -16.75 -9.93 16.76
N GLY A 87 -16.45 -10.80 15.79
CA GLY A 87 -16.62 -10.50 14.34
C GLY A 87 -15.34 -10.08 13.61
N GLY A 88 -14.29 -9.70 14.36
CA GLY A 88 -13.06 -9.12 13.81
C GLY A 88 -13.24 -7.66 13.43
N GLN A 89 -12.13 -6.97 13.14
CA GLN A 89 -12.13 -5.57 12.73
C GLN A 89 -10.94 -5.29 11.80
N PRO A 90 -10.90 -4.10 11.16
CA PRO A 90 -9.72 -3.66 10.42
C PRO A 90 -8.46 -3.61 11.30
N ASP A 91 -7.30 -3.72 10.65
CA ASP A 91 -6.00 -3.87 11.31
C ASP A 91 -5.66 -2.64 12.19
N LEU A 92 -6.02 -1.44 11.73
CA LEU A 92 -5.87 -0.19 12.48
C LEU A 92 -7.18 0.60 12.52
N CYS A 93 -7.34 1.37 13.59
CA CYS A 93 -8.39 2.37 13.76
C CYS A 93 -7.78 3.64 14.34
N VAL A 94 -7.84 4.73 13.60
CA VAL A 94 -7.49 6.05 14.12
C VAL A 94 -8.74 6.70 14.71
N LEU A 95 -8.59 7.28 15.89
CA LEU A 95 -9.64 7.99 16.61
C LEU A 95 -9.51 9.48 16.30
N GLU A 96 -10.56 10.05 15.71
CA GLU A 96 -10.74 11.49 15.53
C GLU A 96 -11.97 11.93 16.35
N GLU A 97 -12.09 13.22 16.66
CA GLU A 97 -13.12 13.74 17.60
C GLU A 97 -14.54 13.32 17.24
N ASN A 98 -14.86 13.25 15.94
CA ASN A 98 -16.23 13.05 15.45
C ASN A 98 -16.42 11.79 14.59
N ARG A 99 -15.36 11.01 14.34
CA ARG A 99 -15.45 9.78 13.55
C ARG A 99 -14.20 8.90 13.72
N ARG A 100 -14.26 7.68 13.21
CA ARG A 100 -13.09 6.80 13.12
C ARG A 100 -12.56 6.76 11.69
N ILE A 101 -11.29 6.39 11.58
CA ILE A 101 -10.64 6.09 10.31
C ILE A 101 -10.10 4.68 10.40
N TRP A 102 -10.76 3.76 9.71
CA TRP A 102 -10.40 2.35 9.67
C TRP A 102 -9.45 2.09 8.52
N ILE A 103 -8.37 1.35 8.80
CA ILE A 103 -7.36 1.01 7.82
C ILE A 103 -7.19 -0.50 7.83
N GLU A 104 -7.39 -1.11 6.66
CA GLU A 104 -7.19 -2.53 6.42
C GLU A 104 -5.94 -2.70 5.53
N ALA A 105 -4.90 -3.29 6.09
CA ALA A 105 -3.57 -3.39 5.53
C ALA A 105 -3.33 -4.72 4.81
N ILE A 106 -2.51 -4.69 3.76
CA ILE A 106 -2.07 -5.87 3.01
C ILE A 106 -0.72 -5.66 2.34
N ALA A 107 0.12 -6.69 2.37
CA ALA A 107 1.30 -6.80 1.52
C ALA A 107 1.11 -8.00 0.57
N PRO A 108 0.55 -7.84 -0.64
CA PRO A 108 0.33 -8.97 -1.53
C PRO A 108 1.63 -9.66 -1.94
N ASP A 109 1.55 -10.99 -2.12
CA ASP A 109 2.67 -11.79 -2.62
C ASP A 109 2.94 -11.56 -4.11
N GLY A 110 4.01 -12.18 -4.62
CA GLY A 110 4.37 -12.14 -6.04
C GLY A 110 3.48 -13.00 -6.95
N GLY A 111 2.48 -13.69 -6.41
CA GLY A 111 1.63 -14.65 -7.11
C GLY A 111 2.17 -16.08 -7.11
N ALA A 112 1.25 -17.02 -7.36
CA ALA A 112 1.58 -18.43 -7.56
C ALA A 112 2.44 -18.63 -8.82
N ALA A 113 3.11 -19.78 -8.90
CA ALA A 113 3.89 -20.16 -10.09
C ALA A 113 3.02 -20.12 -11.36
N GLY A 114 3.50 -19.42 -12.38
CA GLY A 114 2.78 -19.23 -13.64
C GLY A 114 3.14 -17.91 -14.35
N PRO A 115 2.52 -17.64 -15.50
CA PRO A 115 2.84 -16.47 -16.35
C PRO A 115 2.44 -15.12 -15.72
N GLU A 116 1.55 -15.14 -14.72
CA GLU A 116 1.10 -13.95 -13.99
C GLU A 116 1.86 -13.73 -12.67
N ARG A 117 2.90 -14.52 -12.42
CA ARG A 117 3.81 -14.33 -11.29
C ARG A 117 4.72 -13.14 -11.56
N ILE A 118 4.97 -12.35 -10.53
CA ILE A 118 6.05 -11.37 -10.52
C ILE A 118 7.37 -12.15 -10.45
N VAL A 119 8.11 -12.12 -11.56
CA VAL A 119 9.44 -12.73 -11.65
C VAL A 119 10.48 -11.71 -11.18
N ARG A 120 11.34 -12.13 -10.25
CA ARG A 120 12.46 -11.31 -9.80
C ARG A 120 13.52 -11.28 -10.92
N PRO A 121 14.02 -10.11 -11.32
CA PRO A 121 15.14 -10.02 -12.24
C PRO A 121 16.36 -10.73 -11.63
N VAL A 122 17.05 -11.51 -12.45
CA VAL A 122 18.33 -12.11 -12.10
C VAL A 122 19.43 -11.08 -12.41
N PRO A 123 20.38 -10.82 -11.49
CA PRO A 123 21.51 -9.94 -11.78
C PRO A 123 22.31 -10.38 -13.01
N ILE A 124 22.83 -9.43 -13.80
CA ILE A 124 23.59 -9.73 -15.02
C ILE A 124 24.83 -10.60 -14.70
N ASN A 125 25.49 -10.34 -13.57
CA ASN A 125 26.63 -11.11 -13.09
C ASN A 125 26.28 -12.54 -12.64
N GLU A 126 25.00 -12.87 -12.52
CA GLU A 126 24.50 -14.21 -12.17
C GLU A 126 23.86 -14.91 -13.39
N GLY A 127 24.11 -14.41 -14.60
CA GLY A 127 23.56 -14.96 -15.85
C GLY A 127 22.17 -14.41 -16.20
N GLY A 128 21.74 -13.33 -15.55
CA GLY A 128 20.54 -12.60 -15.93
C GLY A 128 20.68 -11.78 -17.22
N GLY A 129 19.58 -11.16 -17.64
CA GLY A 129 19.53 -10.33 -18.84
C GLY A 129 18.56 -9.16 -18.70
N LEU A 130 18.43 -8.36 -19.76
CA LEU A 130 17.45 -7.28 -19.82
C LEU A 130 16.05 -7.88 -19.96
N ILE A 131 15.20 -7.62 -18.98
CA ILE A 131 13.78 -8.01 -18.99
C ILE A 131 12.90 -6.77 -18.81
N ALA A 132 11.71 -6.80 -19.39
CA ALA A 132 10.72 -5.78 -19.14
C ALA A 132 10.29 -5.80 -17.67
N ALA A 133 10.06 -4.63 -17.08
CA ALA A 133 9.53 -4.52 -15.72
C ALA A 133 8.16 -5.23 -15.62
N PRO A 134 7.89 -6.00 -14.55
CA PRO A 134 6.66 -6.78 -14.40
C PRO A 134 5.45 -5.92 -13.98
N ILE A 135 5.24 -4.78 -14.65
CA ILE A 135 4.22 -3.76 -14.32
C ILE A 135 2.83 -4.40 -14.31
N ARG A 136 2.48 -5.12 -15.38
CA ARG A 136 1.19 -5.80 -15.51
C ARG A 136 0.95 -6.78 -14.35
N GLN A 137 1.95 -7.61 -14.01
CA GLN A 137 1.83 -8.58 -12.93
C GLN A 137 1.66 -7.88 -11.58
N ALA A 138 2.38 -6.78 -11.35
CA ALA A 138 2.22 -5.96 -10.16
C ALA A 138 0.83 -5.30 -10.08
N GLN A 139 0.27 -4.81 -11.19
CA GLN A 139 -1.10 -4.31 -11.27
C GLN A 139 -2.12 -5.40 -10.93
N LEU A 140 -1.91 -6.64 -11.38
CA LEU A 140 -2.77 -7.78 -11.04
C LEU A 140 -2.74 -8.09 -9.54
N ARG A 141 -1.56 -8.10 -8.91
CA ARG A 141 -1.43 -8.31 -7.46
C ARG A 141 -2.09 -7.20 -6.66
N THR A 142 -1.85 -5.95 -7.05
CA THR A 142 -2.39 -4.77 -6.40
C THR A 142 -3.92 -4.70 -6.54
N SER A 143 -4.45 -5.00 -7.73
CA SER A 143 -5.91 -5.10 -7.95
C SER A 143 -6.53 -6.19 -7.11
N GLY A 144 -5.95 -7.40 -7.10
CA GLY A 144 -6.45 -8.52 -6.30
C GLY A 144 -6.47 -8.20 -4.79
N ALA A 145 -5.41 -7.54 -4.31
CA ALA A 145 -5.30 -7.08 -2.93
C ALA A 145 -6.38 -6.04 -2.58
N PHE A 146 -6.54 -5.03 -3.43
CA PHE A 146 -7.58 -4.02 -3.29
C PHE A 146 -8.98 -4.65 -3.21
N TRP A 147 -9.33 -5.49 -4.19
CA TRP A 147 -10.63 -6.17 -4.22
C TRP A 147 -10.88 -7.05 -2.99
N THR A 148 -9.85 -7.76 -2.53
CA THR A 148 -9.94 -8.62 -1.34
C THR A 148 -10.26 -7.81 -0.10
N LYS A 149 -9.55 -6.69 0.10
CA LYS A 149 -9.74 -5.86 1.29
C LYS A 149 -10.99 -4.99 1.21
N ALA A 150 -11.36 -4.50 0.03
CA ALA A 150 -12.63 -3.81 -0.18
C ALA A 150 -13.83 -4.70 0.22
N ARG A 151 -13.84 -5.97 -0.19
CA ARG A 151 -14.87 -6.94 0.24
C ARG A 151 -14.86 -7.18 1.74
N LYS A 152 -13.68 -7.23 2.37
CA LYS A 152 -13.55 -7.40 3.82
C LYS A 152 -14.13 -6.19 4.57
N ILE A 153 -13.89 -4.98 4.06
CA ILE A 153 -14.48 -3.73 4.57
C ILE A 153 -16.01 -3.77 4.42
N SER A 154 -16.56 -4.15 3.26
CA SER A 154 -18.01 -4.28 3.10
C SER A 154 -18.62 -5.23 4.13
N ARG A 155 -17.96 -6.37 4.41
CA ARG A 155 -18.40 -7.29 5.47
C ARG A 155 -18.37 -6.65 6.86
N TYR A 156 -17.37 -5.83 7.17
CA TYR A 156 -17.32 -5.12 8.45
C TYR A 156 -18.43 -4.07 8.59
N ILE A 157 -18.82 -3.42 7.49
CA ILE A 157 -19.97 -2.52 7.44
C ILE A 157 -21.26 -3.30 7.69
N GLU A 158 -21.47 -4.42 6.98
CA GLU A 158 -22.63 -5.31 7.15
C GLU A 158 -22.77 -5.85 8.59
N GLN A 159 -21.65 -6.06 9.26
CA GLN A 159 -21.60 -6.53 10.66
C GLN A 159 -21.77 -5.40 11.69
N GLY A 160 -21.82 -4.14 11.26
CA GLY A 160 -21.91 -2.97 12.15
C GLY A 160 -20.63 -2.67 12.92
N VAL A 161 -19.48 -3.20 12.48
CA VAL A 161 -18.15 -2.92 13.07
C VAL A 161 -17.66 -1.52 12.69
N ILE A 162 -18.00 -1.08 11.49
CA ILE A 162 -17.64 0.23 10.94
C ILE A 162 -18.92 1.06 10.79
N ALA A 163 -18.94 2.29 11.31
CA ALA A 163 -20.08 3.19 11.16
C ALA A 163 -20.11 3.80 9.73
N PRO A 164 -21.28 4.13 9.18
CA PRO A 164 -21.41 4.72 7.84
C PRO A 164 -20.57 5.99 7.62
N GLU A 165 -20.42 6.81 8.66
CA GLU A 165 -19.66 8.07 8.68
C GLU A 165 -18.14 7.91 8.79
N ASP A 166 -17.67 6.72 9.20
CA ASP A 166 -16.24 6.46 9.39
C ASP A 166 -15.52 6.38 8.04
N ALA A 167 -14.30 6.92 7.94
CA ALA A 167 -13.49 6.68 6.75
C ALA A 167 -12.90 5.26 6.76
N ARG A 168 -12.73 4.72 5.55
CA ARG A 168 -12.39 3.32 5.28
C ARG A 168 -11.30 3.28 4.23
N ILE A 169 -10.10 2.88 4.64
CA ILE A 169 -8.91 2.92 3.82
C ILE A 169 -8.39 1.50 3.61
N VAL A 170 -8.01 1.19 2.38
CA VAL A 170 -7.21 0.00 2.09
C VAL A 170 -5.75 0.42 1.99
N ALA A 171 -4.88 -0.15 2.79
CA ALA A 171 -3.45 0.17 2.76
C ALA A 171 -2.66 -0.97 2.13
N ILE A 172 -2.08 -0.74 0.96
CA ILE A 172 -1.38 -1.75 0.16
C ILE A 172 0.13 -1.46 0.16
N SER A 173 0.91 -2.41 0.67
CA SER A 173 2.36 -2.40 0.56
C SER A 173 2.83 -3.27 -0.60
N ALA A 174 3.66 -2.70 -1.46
CA ALA A 174 4.41 -3.42 -2.46
C ALA A 174 5.79 -3.87 -1.96
N SER A 175 6.06 -3.97 -0.65
CA SER A 175 7.38 -4.34 -0.10
C SER A 175 8.03 -5.54 -0.80
N ARG A 176 7.21 -6.54 -1.17
CA ARG A 176 7.64 -7.80 -1.79
C ARG A 176 8.06 -7.70 -3.26
N PHE A 177 7.67 -6.64 -3.98
CA PHE A 177 7.92 -6.50 -5.42
C PHE A 177 8.17 -5.08 -5.93
N GLY A 178 7.98 -4.06 -5.10
CA GLY A 178 8.01 -2.65 -5.49
C GLY A 178 9.38 -2.16 -5.94
N ILE A 179 10.45 -2.88 -5.59
CA ILE A 179 11.79 -2.60 -6.14
C ILE A 179 11.89 -2.90 -7.65
N TYR A 180 10.99 -3.74 -8.19
CA TYR A 180 10.97 -4.12 -9.61
C TYR A 180 10.02 -3.27 -10.45
N VAL A 181 9.30 -2.34 -9.84
CA VAL A 181 8.24 -1.57 -10.49
C VAL A 181 8.58 -0.07 -10.44
N PRO A 182 8.48 0.65 -11.56
CA PRO A 182 8.68 2.09 -11.57
C PRO A 182 7.55 2.83 -10.82
N GLU A 183 7.91 3.95 -10.17
CA GLU A 183 6.96 4.88 -9.50
C GLU A 183 6.87 6.24 -10.18
N HIS A 184 7.54 6.40 -11.33
CA HIS A 184 7.53 7.60 -12.13
C HIS A 184 7.04 7.29 -13.55
N PRO A 185 6.26 8.21 -14.16
CA PRO A 185 5.83 9.51 -13.59
C PRO A 185 4.73 9.38 -12.51
N LEU A 186 3.99 8.27 -12.51
CA LEU A 186 2.93 7.99 -11.53
C LEU A 186 3.24 6.73 -10.71
N PRO A 187 2.77 6.67 -9.44
CA PRO A 187 2.90 5.47 -8.65
C PRO A 187 1.99 4.37 -9.21
N LEU A 188 2.39 3.10 -9.08
CA LEU A 188 1.68 1.97 -9.71
C LEU A 188 0.18 1.96 -9.37
N ILE A 189 -0.16 2.36 -8.14
CA ILE A 189 -1.53 2.37 -7.65
C ILE A 189 -2.46 3.26 -8.50
N MET A 190 -1.95 4.37 -9.05
CA MET A 190 -2.73 5.25 -9.94
C MET A 190 -3.13 4.52 -11.21
N THR A 191 -2.18 3.83 -11.84
CA THR A 191 -2.43 3.00 -13.03
C THR A 191 -3.17 1.70 -12.72
N THR A 192 -3.47 1.42 -11.45
CA THR A 192 -4.26 0.26 -11.02
C THR A 192 -5.72 0.65 -10.80
N LEU A 193 -5.96 1.81 -10.20
CA LEU A 193 -7.30 2.25 -9.77
C LEU A 193 -8.01 3.12 -10.81
N PHE A 194 -7.26 3.76 -11.72
CA PHE A 194 -7.76 4.63 -12.78
C PHE A 194 -7.34 4.11 -14.17
N PRO A 195 -8.10 4.43 -15.24
CA PRO A 195 -7.87 3.93 -16.60
C PRO A 195 -6.71 4.66 -17.28
N ILE A 196 -5.60 4.81 -16.56
CA ILE A 196 -4.36 5.46 -16.96
C ILE A 196 -3.42 4.40 -17.52
N GLY A 197 -2.94 4.64 -18.74
CA GLY A 197 -1.97 3.84 -19.46
C GLY A 197 -0.57 4.47 -19.43
N ASP A 198 0.20 4.22 -20.48
CA ASP A 198 1.58 4.69 -20.58
C ASP A 198 1.63 6.20 -20.82
N ALA A 199 2.65 6.85 -20.25
CA ALA A 199 2.94 8.25 -20.52
C ALA A 199 3.44 8.42 -21.96
N PHE A 200 3.05 9.49 -22.63
CA PHE A 200 3.52 9.84 -23.97
C PHE A 200 4.01 11.30 -24.03
N LEU A 201 4.91 11.55 -24.97
CA LEU A 201 5.45 12.86 -25.30
C LEU A 201 5.51 12.99 -26.82
N THR A 202 4.88 14.01 -27.37
CA THR A 202 4.91 14.36 -28.80
C THR A 202 5.85 15.54 -28.98
N ILE A 203 6.91 15.36 -29.77
CA ILE A 203 7.94 16.37 -30.01
C ILE A 203 7.88 16.80 -31.48
N ASP A 204 7.85 18.11 -31.71
CA ASP A 204 8.04 18.68 -33.04
C ASP A 204 9.47 18.40 -33.51
N ARG A 205 9.61 17.68 -34.62
CA ARG A 205 10.93 17.20 -35.07
C ARG A 205 11.84 18.30 -35.61
N ASP A 206 11.28 19.41 -36.06
CA ASP A 206 12.02 20.49 -36.71
C ASP A 206 12.51 21.52 -35.67
N THR A 207 11.71 21.77 -34.64
CA THR A 207 12.00 22.73 -33.56
C THR A 207 12.56 22.09 -32.29
N GLY A 208 12.22 20.82 -32.03
CA GLY A 208 12.49 20.14 -30.77
C GLY A 208 11.51 20.47 -29.65
N ASP A 209 10.46 21.25 -29.93
CA ASP A 209 9.47 21.68 -28.95
C ASP A 209 8.52 20.54 -28.56
N VAL A 210 8.11 20.51 -27.30
CA VAL A 210 7.05 19.61 -26.82
C VAL A 210 5.71 20.14 -27.29
N ILE A 211 5.04 19.37 -28.15
CA ILE A 211 3.70 19.69 -28.68
C ILE A 211 2.63 19.23 -27.68
N GLU A 212 2.80 18.03 -27.13
CA GLU A 212 1.80 17.39 -26.29
C GLU A 212 2.48 16.40 -25.34
N GLU A 213 1.99 16.31 -24.12
CA GLU A 213 2.38 15.28 -23.16
C GLU A 213 1.14 14.82 -22.40
N GLY A 214 1.15 13.57 -21.95
CA GLY A 214 0.02 13.02 -21.21
C GLY A 214 0.11 11.52 -21.01
N PHE A 215 -1.05 10.89 -20.82
CA PHE A 215 -1.18 9.45 -20.63
C PHE A 215 -2.18 8.87 -21.61
N HIS A 216 -1.87 7.72 -22.19
CA HIS A 216 -2.85 6.96 -22.96
C HIS A 216 -3.97 6.45 -22.05
N VAL A 217 -5.19 6.36 -22.58
CA VAL A 217 -6.30 5.72 -21.88
C VAL A 217 -6.12 4.20 -21.95
N SER A 218 -6.14 3.54 -20.79
CA SER A 218 -6.05 2.10 -20.68
C SER A 218 -7.13 1.57 -19.74
N PRO A 219 -8.31 1.15 -20.23
CA PRO A 219 -9.43 0.76 -19.37
C PRO A 219 -9.23 -0.60 -18.67
N LEU A 220 -8.30 -1.43 -19.14
CA LEU A 220 -8.16 -2.83 -18.71
C LEU A 220 -6.72 -3.18 -18.32
N ILE A 221 -6.57 -3.98 -17.26
CA ILE A 221 -5.37 -4.77 -16.99
C ILE A 221 -5.56 -6.09 -17.71
N HIS A 222 -4.79 -6.32 -18.76
CA HIS A 222 -4.85 -7.56 -19.51
C HIS A 222 -4.42 -8.73 -18.63
N ARG A 223 -5.08 -9.88 -18.79
CA ARG A 223 -4.68 -11.14 -18.17
C ARG A 223 -5.18 -12.32 -19.00
N GLU A 224 -4.67 -13.53 -18.79
CA GLU A 224 -4.96 -14.65 -19.72
C GLU A 224 -6.45 -14.95 -19.83
N ARG A 225 -7.21 -14.76 -18.74
CA ARG A 225 -8.66 -14.93 -18.70
C ARG A 225 -9.32 -13.81 -17.91
N ASN A 226 -10.33 -13.14 -18.45
CA ASN A 226 -11.08 -12.07 -17.79
C ASN A 226 -10.21 -10.85 -17.42
N PRO A 227 -9.97 -9.91 -18.36
CA PRO A 227 -9.31 -8.65 -18.06
C PRO A 227 -9.94 -7.92 -16.87
N ILE A 228 -9.13 -7.22 -16.08
CA ILE A 228 -9.60 -6.50 -14.89
C ILE A 228 -9.81 -5.03 -15.27
N PRO A 229 -10.98 -4.43 -15.03
CA PRO A 229 -11.18 -2.99 -15.20
C PRO A 229 -10.24 -2.17 -14.32
N ARG A 230 -9.61 -1.14 -14.89
CA ARG A 230 -8.80 -0.13 -14.17
C ARG A 230 -9.66 1.03 -13.68
N SER A 231 -10.91 0.79 -13.36
CA SER A 231 -11.89 1.84 -13.04
C SER A 231 -12.42 1.72 -11.63
N ALA A 232 -11.67 1.08 -10.72
CA ALA A 232 -12.13 0.83 -9.36
C ALA A 232 -12.54 2.12 -8.65
N PHE A 233 -11.79 3.21 -8.82
CA PHE A 233 -12.12 4.51 -8.23
C PHE A 233 -13.09 5.35 -9.06
N LEU A 234 -13.57 4.82 -10.18
CA LEU A 234 -14.61 5.40 -11.02
C LEU A 234 -15.88 4.53 -11.04
N ASP A 235 -16.01 3.61 -10.08
CA ASP A 235 -17.09 2.63 -9.99
C ASP A 235 -17.74 2.68 -8.60
N GLU A 236 -19.05 2.93 -8.56
CA GLU A 236 -19.82 3.10 -7.33
C GLU A 236 -19.78 1.86 -6.41
N ARG A 237 -19.44 0.68 -6.94
CA ARG A 237 -19.25 -0.54 -6.14
C ARG A 237 -18.12 -0.42 -5.11
N PHE A 238 -17.23 0.56 -5.28
CA PHE A 238 -16.14 0.86 -4.34
C PHE A 238 -16.34 2.17 -3.58
N ALA A 239 -17.52 2.80 -3.66
CA ALA A 239 -17.83 4.04 -2.96
C ALA A 239 -17.71 3.92 -1.42
N ASP A 240 -17.78 2.70 -0.87
CA ASP A 240 -17.50 2.46 0.55
C ASP A 240 -16.04 2.71 0.93
N ILE A 241 -15.10 2.71 -0.01
CA ILE A 241 -13.68 2.92 0.24
C ILE A 241 -13.35 4.40 0.08
N SER A 242 -12.83 5.03 1.13
CA SER A 242 -12.42 6.43 1.14
C SER A 242 -11.20 6.71 0.27
N GLY A 243 -10.28 5.75 0.22
CA GLY A 243 -9.04 5.87 -0.54
C GLY A 243 -8.09 4.71 -0.30
N VAL A 244 -6.92 4.78 -0.92
CA VAL A 244 -5.85 3.80 -0.78
C VAL A 244 -4.57 4.45 -0.30
N ILE A 245 -3.96 3.87 0.74
CA ILE A 245 -2.56 4.13 1.07
C ILE A 245 -1.70 3.15 0.26
N TRP A 246 -0.67 3.66 -0.40
CA TRP A 246 0.29 2.89 -1.19
C TRP A 246 1.71 3.18 -0.72
N SER A 247 2.51 2.12 -0.55
CA SER A 247 3.94 2.28 -0.31
C SER A 247 4.72 1.10 -0.84
N ARG A 248 6.01 1.32 -1.12
CA ARG A 248 6.99 0.26 -1.42
C ARG A 248 7.94 0.00 -0.27
N VAL A 249 7.71 0.63 0.89
CA VAL A 249 8.55 0.45 2.07
C VAL A 249 8.46 -1.00 2.54
N GLY A 250 9.62 -1.58 2.79
CA GLY A 250 9.83 -2.93 3.30
C GLY A 250 11.13 -3.01 4.06
N LEU A 251 11.38 -4.11 4.75
CA LEU A 251 12.59 -4.25 5.57
C LEU A 251 13.88 -4.07 4.77
N GLY A 252 13.92 -4.60 3.55
CA GLY A 252 15.10 -4.51 2.66
C GLY A 252 15.40 -3.10 2.15
N ASN A 253 14.52 -2.12 2.36
CA ASN A 253 14.73 -0.73 1.96
C ASN A 253 14.44 0.29 3.08
N LEU A 254 14.31 -0.18 4.32
CA LEU A 254 13.98 0.66 5.48
C LEU A 254 15.07 1.70 5.77
N SER A 255 16.33 1.42 5.46
CA SER A 255 17.44 2.36 5.66
C SER A 255 17.46 3.54 4.68
N ARG A 256 16.56 3.57 3.69
CA ARG A 256 16.47 4.69 2.75
C ARG A 256 15.94 5.95 3.43
N GLN A 257 16.47 7.10 3.02
CA GLN A 257 16.07 8.42 3.50
C GLN A 257 14.62 8.76 3.13
N VAL A 258 14.16 8.30 1.95
CA VAL A 258 12.79 8.51 1.47
C VAL A 258 12.01 7.22 1.65
N ARG A 259 10.92 7.29 2.41
CA ARG A 259 10.03 6.17 2.71
C ARG A 259 8.61 6.52 2.23
N PRO A 260 8.40 6.58 0.90
CA PRO A 260 7.26 7.28 0.37
C PRO A 260 5.96 6.55 0.71
N ILE A 261 5.03 7.29 1.31
CA ILE A 261 3.64 6.92 1.53
C ILE A 261 2.81 7.79 0.60
N THR A 262 2.14 7.16 -0.35
CA THR A 262 1.20 7.82 -1.25
C THR A 262 -0.21 7.58 -0.75
N TYR A 263 -1.03 8.63 -0.67
CA TYR A 263 -2.46 8.50 -0.51
C TYR A 263 -3.19 8.84 -1.80
N VAL A 264 -4.15 8.01 -2.18
CA VAL A 264 -5.02 8.24 -3.33
C VAL A 264 -6.46 8.30 -2.86
N HIS A 265 -7.11 9.44 -3.03
CA HIS A 265 -8.52 9.61 -2.70
C HIS A 265 -9.40 8.86 -3.71
N ASN A 266 -10.45 8.21 -3.21
CA ASN A 266 -11.53 7.74 -4.07
C ASN A 266 -12.51 8.89 -4.29
N PRO A 267 -12.68 9.40 -5.53
CA PRO A 267 -13.57 10.51 -5.80
C PRO A 267 -15.06 10.19 -5.56
N LEU A 268 -15.41 8.89 -5.50
CA LEU A 268 -16.77 8.42 -5.26
C LEU A 268 -17.00 8.01 -3.80
N ALA A 269 -16.07 8.30 -2.88
CA ALA A 269 -16.15 7.90 -1.49
C ALA A 269 -17.39 8.46 -0.78
N GLN A 270 -18.16 7.59 -0.11
CA GLN A 270 -19.30 7.99 0.73
C GLN A 270 -18.86 8.68 2.03
N ALA A 271 -17.73 8.27 2.59
CA ALA A 271 -17.08 8.94 3.73
C ALA A 271 -15.65 9.31 3.33
N PRO A 272 -15.44 10.41 2.60
CA PRO A 272 -14.10 10.79 2.14
C PRO A 272 -13.16 11.09 3.32
N LEU A 273 -11.87 10.88 3.09
CA LEU A 273 -10.84 11.40 3.99
C LEU A 273 -10.63 12.89 3.71
N THR A 274 -10.40 13.69 4.75
CA THR A 274 -10.02 15.09 4.55
C THR A 274 -8.65 15.14 3.85
N VAL A 275 -8.49 16.04 2.88
CA VAL A 275 -7.19 16.29 2.23
C VAL A 275 -6.18 16.81 3.26
N ASN A 276 -4.89 16.51 3.08
CA ASN A 276 -3.82 16.86 4.01
C ASN A 276 -4.01 16.28 5.43
N TRP A 277 -4.77 15.19 5.57
CA TRP A 277 -4.98 14.58 6.88
C TRP A 277 -3.75 13.79 7.36
N GLY A 278 -3.09 13.02 6.50
CA GLY A 278 -1.99 12.17 6.93
C GLY A 278 -0.61 12.77 6.68
N VAL A 279 0.41 11.96 6.93
CA VAL A 279 1.82 12.28 6.66
C VAL A 279 2.23 11.61 5.34
N TRP A 280 1.63 12.09 4.27
CA TRP A 280 1.85 11.56 2.93
C TRP A 280 3.01 12.27 2.27
N ASP A 281 3.83 11.54 1.53
CA ASP A 281 4.81 12.13 0.62
C ASP A 281 4.14 12.58 -0.69
N ARG A 282 3.03 11.92 -1.05
CA ARG A 282 2.22 12.23 -2.23
C ARG A 282 0.75 12.06 -1.89
N GLU A 283 -0.09 12.99 -2.33
CA GLU A 283 -1.53 12.92 -2.10
C GLU A 283 -2.29 13.23 -3.38
N PHE A 284 -2.97 12.23 -3.93
CA PHE A 284 -3.71 12.36 -5.18
C PHE A 284 -5.18 12.61 -4.92
N VAL A 285 -5.67 13.76 -5.38
CA VAL A 285 -7.09 14.09 -5.43
C VAL A 285 -7.56 14.02 -6.87
N THR A 286 -8.66 13.30 -7.10
CA THR A 286 -9.25 13.18 -8.43
C THR A 286 -10.58 13.92 -8.45
N ILE A 287 -10.79 14.80 -9.42
CA ILE A 287 -12.01 15.58 -9.59
C ILE A 287 -12.64 15.29 -10.94
N ARG A 288 -13.97 15.28 -10.96
CA ARG A 288 -14.74 15.16 -12.20
C ARG A 288 -14.83 16.52 -12.87
N GLN A 289 -14.34 16.62 -14.08
CA GLN A 289 -14.58 17.73 -14.99
C GLN A 289 -15.78 17.39 -15.90
N ILE A 290 -16.15 18.30 -16.80
CA ILE A 290 -17.35 18.15 -17.66
C ILE A 290 -17.32 16.82 -18.44
N ASP A 291 -16.20 16.51 -19.11
CA ASP A 291 -16.08 15.35 -19.99
C ASP A 291 -14.95 14.36 -19.60
N ASN A 292 -14.17 14.67 -18.56
CA ASN A 292 -13.05 13.84 -18.11
C ASN A 292 -12.86 13.86 -16.58
N TRP A 293 -11.88 13.07 -16.12
CA TRP A 293 -11.41 13.08 -14.74
C TRP A 293 -9.99 13.62 -14.72
N GLU A 294 -9.70 14.46 -13.76
CA GLU A 294 -8.37 15.03 -13.55
C GLU A 294 -7.87 14.59 -12.18
N SER A 295 -6.63 14.11 -12.11
CA SER A 295 -6.00 13.69 -10.86
C SER A 295 -4.72 14.50 -10.64
N THR A 296 -4.59 15.07 -9.45
CA THR A 296 -3.49 15.99 -9.10
C THR A 296 -2.82 15.51 -7.83
N ASP A 297 -1.48 15.47 -7.85
CA ASP A 297 -0.67 15.32 -6.63
C ASP A 297 -0.62 16.67 -5.92
N ILE A 298 -1.45 16.87 -4.90
CA ILE A 298 -1.63 18.17 -4.25
C ILE A 298 -0.43 18.58 -3.39
N LEU A 299 0.49 17.65 -3.11
CA LEU A 299 1.69 17.93 -2.33
C LEU A 299 2.90 18.29 -3.22
N ALA A 300 2.90 17.86 -4.49
CA ALA A 300 3.97 18.17 -5.44
C ALA A 300 4.14 19.68 -5.71
N ALA A 301 3.09 20.49 -5.53
CA ALA A 301 3.15 21.94 -5.68
C ALA A 301 3.92 22.66 -4.56
N THR A 302 4.12 22.01 -3.41
CA THR A 302 4.69 22.62 -2.20
C THR A 302 6.22 22.69 -2.22
N GLU A 303 6.89 22.01 -3.15
CA GLU A 303 8.36 21.98 -3.28
C GLU A 303 8.94 23.13 -4.14
N SER A 304 8.10 24.11 -4.54
CA SER A 304 8.50 25.24 -5.39
C SER A 304 8.38 26.61 -4.70
N LEU A 305 8.83 26.70 -3.44
CA LEU A 305 9.06 27.96 -2.71
C LEU A 305 10.45 28.02 -2.07
#